data_AF-A0A962UYK3-F1
#
_entry.id   AF-A0A962UYK3-F1
#
_cell.length_a   1.000
_cell.length_b   1.000
_cell.length_c   1.000
_cell.angle_alpha   90.00
_cell.angle_beta   90.00
_cell.angle_gamma   90.00
#
_symmetry.space_group_name_H-M   'P 1'
#
loop_
_entity.id
_entity.type
_entity.pdbx_description
1 polymer ?
#
loop_
_entity_poly.entity_id
_entity_poly.type
_entity_poly.pdbx_seq_one_letter_code
_entity_poly.pdbx_strand_id
1 'polypeptide(L)'
;MSSISAPLPPPADTLGEHIARTLKLALPVMFSRAGLLVLAAVDSAMTGHASSTELAYYALAAAPQIFTMLIGIGLLLGTVVLTAQADGAGRTQETGVVWRIA
;
A
#
# COMPACT_ATOMS: atom_id res chain seq x y z
N MET A 1 10.53 29.39 -10.72
CA MET A 1 9.28 29.85 -10.09
C MET A 1 8.35 28.64 -10.06
N SER A 2 8.06 27.93 -8.97
CA SER A 2 8.09 28.23 -7.54
C SER A 2 8.48 26.95 -6.79
N SER A 3 9.50 27.02 -5.94
CA SER A 3 9.91 25.95 -5.04
C SER A 3 8.83 25.75 -3.98
N ILE A 4 7.98 24.73 -4.14
CA ILE A 4 7.10 24.24 -3.05
C ILE A 4 7.98 23.42 -2.12
N SER A 5 8.87 24.11 -1.41
CA SER A 5 9.42 23.60 -0.16
C SER A 5 8.35 23.87 0.88
N ALA A 6 7.38 22.96 1.00
CA ALA A 6 6.47 22.99 2.15
C ALA A 6 7.37 23.04 3.41
N PRO A 7 7.19 24.01 4.32
CA PRO A 7 7.99 24.08 5.53
C PRO A 7 7.86 22.74 6.24
N LEU A 8 8.97 22.05 6.48
CA LEU A 8 8.95 20.84 7.30
C LEU A 8 8.27 21.24 8.62
N PRO A 9 7.21 20.52 9.04
CA PRO A 9 6.56 20.85 10.30
C PRO A 9 7.63 20.84 11.39
N PRO A 10 7.61 21.82 12.32
CA PRO A 10 8.66 21.98 13.30
C PRO A 10 8.92 20.65 14.01
N PRO A 11 10.19 20.34 14.36
CA PRO A 11 10.54 19.16 15.12
C PRO A 11 9.58 19.06 16.29
N ALA A 12 8.90 17.93 16.46
CA ALA A 12 8.01 17.78 17.60
C ALA A 12 8.88 17.83 18.87
N ASP A 13 8.63 18.82 19.70
CA ASP A 13 9.42 19.09 20.91
C ASP A 13 9.17 18.02 22.00
N THR A 14 8.15 17.17 21.81
CA THR A 14 7.74 16.13 22.76
C THR A 14 7.50 14.77 22.10
N LEU A 15 7.85 13.69 22.83
CA LEU A 15 7.59 12.30 22.43
C LEU A 15 6.11 12.03 22.10
N GLY A 16 5.19 12.65 22.84
CA GLY A 16 3.75 12.51 22.62
C GLY A 16 3.29 13.05 21.27
N GLU A 17 3.87 14.16 20.82
CA GLU A 17 3.51 14.75 19.52
C GLU A 17 4.05 13.92 18.34
N HIS A 18 5.25 13.33 18.47
CA HIS A 18 5.76 12.37 17.48
C HIS A 18 4.84 11.14 17.37
N ILE A 19 4.45 10.55 18.50
CA ILE A 19 3.54 9.39 18.52
C ILE A 19 2.20 9.75 17.88
N ALA A 20 1.63 10.91 18.20
CA ALA A 20 0.36 11.36 17.62
C ALA A 20 0.46 11.56 16.10
N ARG A 21 1.55 12.18 15.59
CA ARG A 21 1.79 12.34 14.16
C ARG A 21 1.96 11.00 13.44
N THR A 22 2.73 10.07 14.02
CA THR A 22 2.90 8.72 13.47
C THR A 22 1.57 7.96 13.46
N LEU A 23 0.80 8.00 14.54
CA LEU A 23 -0.50 7.33 14.61
C LEU A 23 -1.50 7.91 13.60
N LYS A 24 -1.49 9.23 13.36
CA LYS A 24 -2.35 9.86 12.36
C LYS A 24 -2.13 9.31 10.94
N LEU A 25 -0.89 8.92 10.61
CA LEU A 25 -0.54 8.30 9.33
C LEU A 25 -0.70 6.77 9.36
N ALA A 26 -0.34 6.13 10.47
CA ALA A 26 -0.36 4.68 10.61
C ALA A 26 -1.78 4.12 10.73
N LEU A 27 -2.69 4.80 11.44
CA LEU A 27 -4.08 4.36 11.60
C LEU A 27 -4.78 4.07 10.26
N PRO A 28 -4.84 5.00 9.29
CA PRO A 28 -5.52 4.71 8.02
C PRO A 28 -4.86 3.55 7.26
N VAL A 29 -3.53 3.43 7.30
CA VAL A 29 -2.81 2.31 6.66
C VAL A 29 -3.14 0.98 7.34
N MET A 30 -3.18 0.96 8.68
CA MET A 30 -3.53 -0.23 9.47
C MET A 30 -4.97 -0.67 9.19
N PHE A 31 -5.93 0.25 9.10
CA PHE A 31 -7.31 -0.07 8.74
C PHE A 31 -7.43 -0.66 7.34
N SER A 32 -6.74 -0.09 6.35
CA SER A 32 -6.71 -0.64 4.99
C SER A 32 -6.17 -2.07 4.97
N ARG A 33 -5.11 -2.34 5.73
CA ARG A 33 -4.51 -3.68 5.81
C ARG A 33 -5.41 -4.66 6.56
N ALA A 34 -6.02 -4.22 7.66
CA ALA A 34 -6.95 -5.04 8.43
C ALA A 34 -8.17 -5.43 7.57
N GLY A 35 -8.73 -4.49 6.81
CA GLY A 35 -9.85 -4.74 5.90
C GLY A 35 -9.54 -5.80 4.84
N LEU A 36 -8.34 -5.75 4.25
CA LEU A 36 -7.85 -6.78 3.31
C LEU A 36 -7.80 -8.18 3.96
N LEU A 37 -7.29 -8.28 5.19
CA LEU A 37 -7.23 -9.56 5.91
C LEU A 37 -8.63 -10.06 6.30
N VAL A 38 -9.53 -9.15 6.68
CA VAL A 38 -10.94 -9.49 6.96
C VAL A 38 -11.63 -10.04 5.71
N LEU A 39 -11.48 -9.37 4.57
CA LEU A 39 -12.04 -9.85 3.30
C LEU A 39 -11.51 -11.24 2.95
N ALA A 40 -10.20 -11.45 3.01
CA ALA A 40 -9.60 -12.77 2.73
C ALA A 40 -10.08 -13.87 3.69
N ALA A 41 -10.30 -13.54 4.97
CA ALA A 41 -10.87 -14.45 5.94
C ALA A 41 -12.34 -14.78 5.63
N VAL A 42 -13.13 -13.79 5.24
CA VAL A 42 -14.53 -13.97 4.84
C VAL A 42 -14.62 -14.82 3.56
N ASP A 43 -13.78 -14.59 2.56
CA ASP A 43 -13.71 -15.39 1.33
C ASP A 43 -13.46 -16.88 1.66
N SER A 44 -12.51 -17.12 2.57
CA SER A 44 -12.17 -18.46 3.04
C SER A 44 -13.31 -19.10 3.85
N ALA A 45 -13.97 -18.33 4.71
CA ALA A 45 -15.08 -18.80 5.54
C ALA A 45 -16.33 -19.13 4.69
N MET A 46 -16.67 -18.27 3.72
CA MET A 46 -17.77 -18.49 2.78
C MET A 46 -17.51 -19.74 1.91
N THR A 47 -16.31 -19.85 1.35
CA THR A 47 -15.94 -21.00 0.50
C THR A 47 -15.88 -22.29 1.31
N GLY A 48 -15.37 -22.24 2.55
CA GLY A 48 -15.33 -23.37 3.47
C GLY A 48 -16.71 -23.82 3.95
N HIS A 49 -17.67 -22.89 4.10
CA HIS A 49 -19.07 -23.24 4.43
C HIS A 49 -19.79 -23.91 3.24
N ALA A 50 -19.49 -23.51 2.01
CA ALA A 50 -20.16 -24.03 0.81
C ALA A 50 -19.86 -25.52 0.54
N SER A 51 -18.59 -25.96 0.65
CA SER A 51 -18.17 -27.38 0.66
C SER A 51 -16.64 -27.48 0.79
N SER A 52 -16.13 -28.50 1.50
CA SER A 52 -14.67 -28.75 1.62
C SER A 52 -13.99 -29.00 0.27
N THR A 53 -14.73 -29.50 -0.73
CA THR A 53 -14.22 -29.74 -2.08
C THR A 53 -14.04 -28.43 -2.85
N GLU A 54 -14.98 -27.50 -2.71
CA GLU A 54 -14.90 -26.17 -3.33
C GLU A 54 -13.75 -25.35 -2.74
N LEU A 55 -13.46 -25.50 -1.44
CA LEU A 55 -12.29 -24.88 -0.80
C LEU A 55 -10.97 -25.39 -1.36
N ALA A 56 -10.89 -26.68 -1.71
CA ALA A 56 -9.70 -27.26 -2.32
C ALA A 56 -9.47 -26.72 -3.75
N TYR A 57 -10.54 -26.57 -4.55
CA TYR A 57 -10.45 -25.92 -5.86
C TYR A 57 -10.07 -24.45 -5.76
N TYR A 58 -10.63 -23.72 -4.79
CA TYR A 58 -10.27 -22.34 -4.51
C TYR A 58 -8.79 -22.18 -4.16
N ALA A 59 -8.26 -23.04 -3.28
CA ALA A 59 -6.84 -23.03 -2.90
C ALA A 59 -5.91 -23.29 -4.10
N LEU A 60 -6.30 -24.17 -5.02
CA LEU A 60 -5.56 -24.40 -6.26
C LEU A 60 -5.58 -23.17 -7.19
N ALA A 61 -6.73 -22.50 -7.32
CA ALA A 61 -6.88 -21.28 -8.11
C ALA A 61 -6.16 -20.07 -7.49
N ALA A 62 -6.01 -20.03 -6.16
CA ALA A 62 -5.35 -18.94 -5.46
C ALA A 62 -3.85 -18.83 -5.79
N ALA A 63 -3.18 -19.94 -6.13
CA ALA A 63 -1.75 -19.94 -6.44
C ALA A 63 -1.38 -19.03 -7.64
N PRO A 64 -1.97 -19.19 -8.85
CA PRO A 64 -1.71 -18.28 -9.96
C PRO A 64 -2.24 -16.86 -9.70
N GLN A 65 -3.38 -16.73 -9.01
CA GLN A 65 -3.94 -15.42 -8.63
C GLN A 65 -2.95 -14.60 -7.78
N ILE A 66 -2.41 -15.19 -6.70
CA ILE A 66 -1.47 -14.53 -5.81
C ILE A 66 -0.18 -14.19 -6.56
N PHE A 67 0.30 -15.08 -7.44
CA PHE A 67 1.48 -14.82 -8.25
C PHE A 67 1.30 -13.60 -9.16
N THR A 68 0.20 -13.56 -9.92
CA THR A 68 -0.14 -12.40 -10.78
C THR A 68 -0.29 -11.12 -9.96
N MET A 69 -0.94 -11.20 -8.79
CA MET A 69 -1.10 -10.06 -7.90
C MET A 69 0.25 -9.52 -7.40
N LEU A 70 1.18 -10.41 -7.02
CA LEU A 70 2.52 -10.03 -6.56
C LEU A 70 3.33 -9.31 -7.63
N ILE A 71 3.22 -9.72 -8.89
CA ILE A 71 3.86 -9.02 -10.02
C ILE A 71 3.35 -7.58 -10.10
N GLY A 72 2.02 -7.39 -10.06
CA GLY A 72 1.41 -6.07 -10.07
C GLY A 72 1.85 -5.21 -8.89
N ILE A 73 1.82 -5.76 -7.67
CA ILE A 73 2.30 -5.07 -6.46
C ILE A 73 3.78 -4.69 -6.60
N GLY A 74 4.62 -5.58 -7.12
CA GLY A 74 6.04 -5.31 -7.34
C GLY A 74 6.26 -4.12 -8.28
N LEU A 75 5.51 -4.06 -9.39
CA LEU A 75 5.57 -2.95 -10.34
C LEU A 75 5.14 -1.63 -9.67
N LEU A 76 4.03 -1.65 -8.93
CA LEU A 76 3.53 -0.49 -8.19
C LEU A 76 4.53 0.01 -7.14
N LEU A 77 5.15 -0.91 -6.37
CA LEU A 77 6.19 -0.56 -5.40
C LEU A 77 7.40 0.08 -6.09
N GLY A 78 7.79 -0.43 -7.26
CA GLY A 78 8.84 0.17 -8.10
C GLY A 78 8.51 1.61 -8.48
N THR A 79 7.28 1.87 -8.93
CA THR A 79 6.80 3.24 -9.22
C THR A 79 6.91 4.13 -7.98
N VAL A 80 6.44 3.68 -6.81
CA VAL A 80 6.51 4.46 -5.56
C VAL A 80 7.94 4.85 -5.22
N VAL A 81 8.90 3.93 -5.38
CA VAL A 81 10.33 4.21 -5.15
C VAL A 81 10.84 5.28 -6.12
N LEU A 82 10.59 5.13 -7.43
CA LEU A 82 11.04 6.09 -8.44
C LEU A 82 10.40 7.48 -8.24
N THR A 83 9.11 7.50 -7.89
CA THR A 83 8.37 8.71 -7.50
C THR A 83 9.01 9.39 -6.28
N ALA A 84 9.34 8.64 -5.23
CA ALA A 84 9.99 9.20 -4.05
C ALA A 84 11.39 9.76 -4.35
N GLN A 85 12.15 9.12 -5.24
CA GLN A 85 13.47 9.63 -5.67
C GLN A 85 13.35 10.92 -6.48
N ALA A 86 12.39 11.01 -7.41
CA ALA A 86 12.15 12.23 -8.18
C ALA A 86 11.69 13.38 -7.29
N ASP A 87 10.81 13.09 -6.32
CA ASP A 87 10.34 14.07 -5.35
C ASP A 87 11.48 14.55 -4.43
N GLY A 88 12.29 13.63 -3.90
CA GLY A 88 13.48 13.96 -3.09
C GLY A 88 14.55 14.76 -3.84
N ALA A 89 14.64 14.63 -5.16
CA ALA A 89 15.53 15.41 -6.02
C ALA A 89 14.96 16.80 -6.40
N GLY A 90 13.78 17.17 -5.91
CA GLY A 90 13.10 18.43 -6.25
C GLY A 90 12.47 18.46 -7.65
N ARG A 91 12.35 17.30 -8.31
CA ARG A 91 11.81 17.15 -9.67
C ARG A 91 10.36 16.69 -9.65
N THR A 92 9.50 17.38 -8.89
CA THR A 92 8.10 17.00 -8.69
C THR A 92 7.23 17.04 -9.97
N GLN A 93 7.72 17.65 -11.07
CA GLN A 93 7.06 17.57 -12.37
C GLN A 93 7.27 16.21 -13.05
N GLU A 94 8.36 15.50 -12.73
CA GLU A 94 8.69 14.19 -13.29
C GLU A 94 7.95 13.04 -12.58
N THR A 95 7.45 13.26 -11.36
CA THR A 95 6.77 12.22 -10.56
C THR A 95 5.54 11.63 -11.25
N GLY A 96 4.77 12.46 -11.97
CA GLY A 96 3.63 12.00 -12.76
C GLY A 96 4.00 11.33 -14.08
N VAL A 97 5.23 11.54 -14.57
CA VAL A 97 5.75 10.84 -15.78
C VAL A 97 6.04 9.39 -15.44
N VAL A 98 6.60 9.11 -14.25
CA VAL A 98 6.93 7.76 -13.78
C VAL A 98 5.72 6.81 -13.88
N TRP A 99 4.52 7.28 -13.54
CA TRP A 99 3.29 6.49 -13.65
C TRP A 99 2.85 6.22 -15.09
N ARG A 100 3.19 7.08 -16.06
CA ARG A 100 2.80 6.90 -17.47
C ARG A 100 3.73 5.98 -18.25
N ILE A 101 4.94 5.74 -17.74
CA ILE A 101 5.97 4.96 -18.41
C ILE A 101 6.24 3.61 -17.74
N ALA A 102 5.74 3.41 -16.52
CA ALA A 102 5.76 2.13 -15.79
C ALA A 102 4.55 1.28 -16.17
#